data_AF-A0A7S2EGV4-F1
#
_entry.id   AF-A0A7S2EGV4-F1
#
_cell.length_a   1.000
_cell.length_b   1.000
_cell.length_c   1.000
_cell.angle_alpha   90.00
_cell.angle_beta   90.00
_cell.angle_gamma   90.00
#
_symmetry.space_group_name_H-M   'P 1'
#
loop_
_entity.id
_entity.type
_entity.pdbx_description
1 polymer ?
#
loop_
_entity_poly.entity_id
_entity_poly.type
_entity_poly.pdbx_seq_one_letter_code
_entity_poly.pdbx_strand_id
1 'polypeptide(L)'
;CDGRRTVTELMGEFPNFDFMEMPGEEDALHGDERETARQCRERALRLLTWLSARPERCIAVVTHSEFLRHLFGQFGDTLDEEDRCVLQRSAKNCELRSVVLCSHGPVERDGGGGGAADPSL
;
A
#
# COMPACT_ATOMS: atom_id res chain seq x y z
N CYS A 1 -3.02 -11.38 14.31
CA CYS A 1 -2.76 -12.17 13.09
C CYS A 1 -1.63 -13.10 13.41
N ASP A 2 -1.74 -14.35 12.97
CA ASP A 2 -0.63 -15.28 13.06
C ASP A 2 0.48 -14.78 12.12
N GLY A 3 1.74 -15.01 12.51
CA GLY A 3 2.89 -14.65 11.69
C GLY A 3 2.88 -15.44 10.37
N ARG A 4 3.37 -14.81 9.31
CA ARG A 4 3.56 -15.51 8.03
C ARG A 4 4.60 -16.65 8.22
N ARG A 5 4.35 -17.80 7.59
CA ARG A 5 5.34 -18.87 7.39
C ARG A 5 6.57 -18.37 6.63
N THR A 6 7.69 -19.10 6.69
CA THR A 6 8.92 -18.62 6.06
C THR A 6 8.79 -18.57 4.53
N VAL A 7 9.61 -17.74 3.86
CA VAL A 7 9.56 -17.64 2.39
C VAL A 7 9.88 -19.00 1.75
N THR A 8 10.85 -19.75 2.27
CA THR A 8 11.20 -21.09 1.75
C THR A 8 10.01 -22.05 1.79
N GLU A 9 9.25 -22.07 2.88
CA GLU A 9 8.06 -22.91 3.01
C GLU A 9 6.97 -22.51 2.00
N LEU A 10 6.73 -21.21 1.84
CA LEU A 10 5.73 -20.70 0.90
C LEU A 10 6.12 -20.96 -0.56
N MET A 11 7.39 -20.83 -0.92
CA MET A 11 7.89 -21.14 -2.26
C MET A 11 7.70 -22.63 -2.60
N GLY A 12 7.86 -23.52 -1.60
CA GLY A 12 7.61 -24.95 -1.77
C GLY A 12 6.13 -25.26 -2.03
N GLU A 13 5.21 -24.56 -1.37
CA GLU A 13 3.76 -24.76 -1.54
C GLU A 13 3.21 -24.05 -2.79
N PHE A 14 3.75 -22.89 -3.15
CA PHE A 14 3.28 -22.03 -4.23
C PHE A 14 4.40 -21.73 -5.25
N PRO A 15 4.88 -22.75 -6.00
CA PRO A 15 6.06 -22.60 -6.86
C PRO A 15 5.86 -21.66 -8.05
N ASN A 16 4.61 -21.30 -8.38
CA ASN A 16 4.26 -20.39 -9.47
C ASN A 16 4.12 -18.93 -9.03
N PHE A 17 4.35 -18.63 -7.75
CA PHE A 17 4.31 -17.28 -7.22
C PHE A 17 5.71 -16.67 -7.17
N ASP A 18 5.78 -15.37 -7.42
CA ASP A 18 7.01 -14.60 -7.28
C ASP A 18 7.12 -14.04 -5.86
N PHE A 19 8.25 -14.32 -5.20
CA PHE A 19 8.57 -13.88 -3.84
C PHE A 19 9.75 -12.89 -3.79
N MET A 20 10.26 -12.43 -4.94
CA MET A 20 11.49 -11.62 -5.03
C MET A 20 11.42 -10.28 -4.27
N GLU A 21 10.23 -9.71 -4.09
CA GLU A 21 10.05 -8.47 -3.32
C GLU A 21 9.83 -8.69 -1.81
N MET A 22 9.96 -9.92 -1.32
CA MET A 22 9.94 -10.17 0.13
C MET A 22 11.24 -9.70 0.79
N PRO A 23 11.16 -8.93 1.89
CA PRO A 23 12.35 -8.32 2.50
C PRO A 23 13.29 -9.32 3.18
N GLY A 24 12.83 -10.55 3.43
CA GLY A 24 13.62 -11.60 4.07
C GLY A 24 12.82 -12.88 4.30
N GLU A 25 13.49 -13.88 4.88
CA GLU A 25 12.93 -15.22 5.12
C GLU A 25 11.74 -15.18 6.07
N GLU A 26 11.90 -14.49 7.20
CA GLU A 26 10.93 -14.40 8.30
C GLU A 26 9.95 -13.22 8.13
N ASP A 27 8.86 -13.24 8.91
CA ASP A 27 7.95 -12.10 9.01
C ASP A 27 8.51 -11.00 9.90
N ALA A 28 9.23 -10.05 9.31
CA ALA A 28 9.85 -8.94 10.03
C ALA A 28 8.85 -7.97 10.71
N LEU A 29 7.56 -8.04 10.37
CA LEU A 29 6.51 -7.21 10.96
C LEU A 29 5.71 -7.94 12.04
N HIS A 30 5.99 -9.23 12.26
CA HIS A 30 5.38 -10.01 13.32
C HIS A 30 6.20 -9.92 14.62
N GLY A 31 5.51 -9.71 15.74
CA GLY A 31 6.13 -9.65 17.06
C GLY A 31 5.07 -9.72 18.16
N ASP A 32 5.52 -9.77 19.41
CA ASP A 32 4.66 -9.93 20.59
C ASP A 32 3.80 -8.68 20.86
N GLU A 33 4.29 -7.51 20.43
CA GLU A 33 3.59 -6.25 20.61
C GLU A 33 2.61 -5.99 19.46
N ARG A 34 1.41 -5.55 19.83
CA ARG A 34 0.41 -5.14 18.85
C ARG A 34 0.80 -3.81 18.21
N GLU A 35 0.86 -3.79 16.88
CA GLU A 35 1.05 -2.57 16.09
C GLU A 35 0.02 -1.50 16.48
N THR A 36 0.50 -0.27 16.69
CA THR A 36 -0.36 0.88 16.97
C THR A 36 -1.11 1.34 15.73
N ALA A 37 -2.24 2.02 15.93
CA ALA A 37 -3.00 2.64 14.84
C ALA A 37 -2.14 3.59 13.97
N ARG A 38 -1.16 4.27 14.57
CA ARG A 38 -0.24 5.16 13.85
C ARG A 38 0.71 4.39 12.95
N GLN A 39 1.36 3.35 13.46
CA GLN A 39 2.26 2.49 12.67
C GLN A 39 1.51 1.84 11.50
N CYS A 40 0.28 1.36 11.74
CA CYS A 40 -0.57 0.77 10.71
C CYS A 40 -0.91 1.78 9.60
N ARG A 41 -1.25 3.02 9.97
CA ARG A 41 -1.48 4.13 9.02
C ARG A 41 -0.25 4.46 8.18
N GLU A 42 0.92 4.61 8.83
CA GLU A 42 2.19 4.87 8.13
C GLU A 42 2.53 3.73 7.16
N ARG A 43 2.29 2.47 7.54
CA ARG A 43 2.46 1.31 6.66
C ARG A 43 1.47 1.27 5.51
N ALA A 44 0.22 1.69 5.73
CA ALA A 44 -0.77 1.82 4.68
C ALA A 44 -0.37 2.87 3.63
N LEU A 45 0.24 3.98 4.04
CA LEU A 45 0.78 4.96 3.09
C LEU A 45 1.94 4.39 2.28
N ARG A 46 2.86 3.64 2.92
CA ARG A 46 3.95 2.94 2.20
C ARG A 46 3.41 1.98 1.14
N LEU A 47 2.34 1.25 1.46
CA LEU A 47 1.66 0.39 0.48
C LEU A 47 1.14 1.20 -0.72
N LEU A 48 0.47 2.33 -0.50
CA LEU A 48 -0.05 3.17 -1.59
C LEU A 48 1.07 3.75 -2.45
N THR A 49 2.19 4.17 -1.85
CA THR A 49 3.38 4.62 -2.59
C THR A 49 4.00 3.48 -3.41
N TRP A 50 4.07 2.27 -2.86
CA TRP A 50 4.56 1.11 -3.60
C TRP A 50 3.62 0.76 -4.76
N LEU A 51 2.29 0.76 -4.53
CA LEU A 51 1.28 0.51 -5.55
C LEU A 51 1.31 1.54 -6.67
N SER A 52 1.56 2.82 -6.38
CA SER A 52 1.62 3.87 -7.40
C SER A 52 2.87 3.81 -8.28
N ALA A 53 3.93 3.13 -7.82
CA ALA A 53 5.17 2.92 -8.59
C ALA A 53 5.12 1.68 -9.50
N ARG A 54 4.07 0.86 -9.38
CA ARG A 54 3.90 -0.37 -10.16
C ARG A 54 3.57 -0.07 -11.63
N PRO A 55 4.15 -0.81 -12.60
CA PRO A 55 3.78 -0.69 -14.01
C PRO A 55 2.39 -1.27 -14.32
N GLU A 56 1.83 -2.11 -13.45
CA GLU A 56 0.53 -2.75 -13.63
C GLU A 56 -0.64 -1.75 -13.47
N ARG A 57 -1.61 -1.80 -14.40
CA ARG A 57 -2.79 -0.90 -14.36
C ARG A 57 -3.91 -1.38 -13.44
N CYS A 58 -4.00 -2.70 -13.23
CA CYS A 58 -5.03 -3.32 -12.41
C CYS A 58 -4.35 -4.25 -11.41
N ILE A 59 -4.37 -3.90 -10.13
CA ILE A 59 -3.71 -4.65 -9.06
C ILE A 59 -4.77 -5.14 -8.09
N ALA A 60 -4.77 -6.44 -7.81
CA ALA A 60 -5.58 -7.02 -6.76
C ALA A 60 -4.78 -7.06 -5.45
N VAL A 61 -5.32 -6.45 -4.40
CA VAL A 61 -4.73 -6.48 -3.06
C VAL A 61 -5.64 -7.29 -2.14
N VAL A 62 -5.12 -8.39 -1.59
CA VAL A 62 -5.81 -9.21 -0.60
C VAL A 62 -5.27 -8.84 0.78
N THR A 63 -6.14 -8.37 1.67
CA THR A 63 -5.75 -7.89 3.00
C THR A 63 -6.92 -7.96 3.98
N HIS A 64 -6.69 -7.54 5.23
CA HIS A 64 -7.66 -7.56 6.31
C HIS A 64 -8.50 -6.28 6.37
N SER A 65 -9.75 -6.41 6.80
CA SER A 65 -10.71 -5.29 6.94
C SER A 65 -10.18 -4.18 7.85
N GLU A 66 -9.51 -4.52 8.94
CA GLU A 66 -8.96 -3.54 9.88
C GLU A 66 -7.80 -2.73 9.27
N PHE A 67 -6.99 -3.36 8.42
CA PHE A 67 -5.95 -2.67 7.68
C PHE A 67 -6.57 -1.69 6.66
N LEU A 68 -7.60 -2.11 5.92
CA LEU A 68 -8.34 -1.22 5.01
C LEU A 68 -9.00 -0.05 5.74
N ARG A 69 -9.52 -0.27 6.95
CA ARG A 69 -10.10 0.80 7.77
C ARG A 69 -9.05 1.85 8.13
N HIS A 70 -7.84 1.44 8.50
CA HIS A 70 -6.73 2.36 8.75
C HIS A 70 -6.23 3.04 7.48
N LEU A 71 -6.22 2.34 6.35
CA LEU A 71 -5.81 2.90 5.06
C LEU A 71 -6.80 3.98 4.61
N PHE A 72 -8.08 3.64 4.46
CA PHE A 72 -9.11 4.53 3.91
C PHE A 72 -9.55 5.62 4.89
N GLY A 73 -9.49 5.37 6.20
CA GLY A 73 -9.81 6.38 7.21
C GLY A 73 -8.85 7.56 7.25
N GLN A 74 -7.77 7.54 6.46
CA GLN A 74 -6.84 8.67 6.29
C GLN A 74 -7.27 9.65 5.19
N PHE A 75 -8.27 9.29 4.39
CA PHE A 75 -8.69 10.04 3.21
C PHE A 75 -10.20 10.33 3.28
N GLY A 76 -10.66 11.28 2.47
CA GLY A 76 -12.10 11.56 2.32
C GLY A 76 -12.54 12.94 2.79
N ASP A 77 -11.62 13.81 3.21
CA ASP A 77 -11.94 15.19 3.61
C ASP A 77 -12.52 16.02 2.46
N THR A 78 -12.19 15.65 1.21
CA THR A 78 -12.68 16.31 -0.01
C THR A 78 -13.78 15.53 -0.72
N LEU A 79 -14.19 14.38 -0.19
CA LEU A 79 -15.27 13.56 -0.75
C LEU A 79 -16.62 14.04 -0.21
N ASP A 80 -17.69 13.81 -0.97
CA ASP A 80 -19.02 13.94 -0.40
C ASP A 80 -19.28 12.88 0.67
N GLU A 81 -20.35 13.06 1.45
CA GLU A 81 -20.64 12.18 2.58
C GLU A 81 -20.91 10.72 2.14
N GLU A 82 -21.51 10.54 0.96
CA GLU A 82 -21.88 9.22 0.45
C GLU A 82 -20.63 8.45 0.01
N ASP A 83 -19.77 9.06 -0.80
CA ASP A 83 -18.50 8.49 -1.24
C ASP A 83 -17.57 8.23 -0.05
N ARG A 84 -17.51 9.15 0.91
CA ARG A 84 -16.73 8.96 2.14
C ARG A 84 -17.23 7.75 2.93
N CYS A 85 -18.54 7.60 3.08
CA CYS A 85 -19.14 6.46 3.77
C CYS A 85 -18.82 5.15 3.04
N VAL A 86 -18.94 5.11 1.71
CA VAL A 86 -18.60 3.93 0.91
C VAL A 86 -17.11 3.58 1.01
N LEU A 87 -16.22 4.57 1.02
CA LEU A 87 -14.78 4.37 1.12
C LEU A 87 -14.38 3.88 2.52
N GLN A 88 -14.92 4.48 3.57
CA GLN A 88 -14.49 4.24 4.96
C GLN A 88 -15.25 3.13 5.68
N ARG A 89 -16.35 2.61 5.11
CA ARG A 89 -17.09 1.50 5.73
C ARG A 89 -16.22 0.24 5.84
N SER A 90 -16.39 -0.48 6.94
CA SER A 90 -15.77 -1.78 7.17
C SER A 90 -16.06 -2.75 6.02
N ALA A 91 -15.01 -3.39 5.52
CA ALA A 91 -15.14 -4.46 4.53
C ALA A 91 -15.67 -5.73 5.19
N LYS A 92 -16.58 -6.44 4.49
CA LYS A 92 -17.04 -7.78 4.88
C LYS A 92 -16.02 -8.84 4.44
N ASN A 93 -16.13 -10.04 5.00
CA ASN A 93 -15.30 -11.18 4.57
C ASN A 93 -15.55 -11.48 3.09
N CYS A 94 -14.45 -11.68 2.35
CA CYS A 94 -14.47 -11.90 0.89
C CYS A 94 -15.14 -10.77 0.08
N GLU A 95 -15.24 -9.56 0.63
CA GLU A 95 -15.72 -8.40 -0.11
C GLU A 95 -14.67 -7.93 -1.11
N LEU A 96 -15.06 -7.82 -2.38
CA LEU A 96 -14.28 -7.13 -3.40
C LEU A 96 -14.70 -5.67 -3.47
N ARG A 97 -13.73 -4.75 -3.36
CA ARG A 97 -13.94 -3.32 -3.56
C ARG A 97 -12.95 -2.79 -4.58
N SER A 98 -13.44 -2.07 -5.57
CA SER A 98 -12.61 -1.40 -6.56
C SER A 98 -12.33 0.03 -6.10
N VAL A 99 -11.08 0.46 -6.22
CA VAL A 99 -10.62 1.81 -5.90
C VAL A 99 -9.68 2.26 -7.01
N VAL A 100 -9.79 3.51 -7.42
CA VAL A 100 -8.88 4.13 -8.39
C VAL A 100 -7.85 4.95 -7.63
N LEU A 101 -6.57 4.62 -7.83
CA LEU A 101 -5.46 5.40 -7.30
C LEU A 101 -4.94 6.34 -8.40
N CYS A 102 -5.09 7.65 -8.18
CA CYS A 102 -4.53 8.67 -9.06
C CYS A 102 -3.21 9.17 -8.46
N SER A 103 -2.09 8.80 -9.09
CA SER A 103 -0.81 9.43 -8.79
C SER A 103 -0.66 10.66 -9.67
N HIS A 104 -0.68 11.85 -9.09
CA HIS A 104 -0.15 13.01 -9.80
C HIS A 104 1.36 12.81 -9.84
N GLY A 105 1.90 12.57 -11.04
CA GLY A 105 3.35 12.56 -11.25
C GLY A 105 3.98 13.86 -10.73
N PRO A 106 5.32 13.96 -10.65
CA PRO A 106 5.94 15.23 -10.34
C PRO A 106 5.34 16.27 -11.26
N VAL A 107 4.74 17.33 -10.68
CA VAL A 107 4.27 18.48 -11.45
C VAL A 107 5.52 18.97 -12.18
N GLU A 108 5.61 18.70 -13.48
CA GLU A 108 6.60 19.35 -14.32
C GLU A 108 6.33 20.84 -14.16
N ARG A 109 7.21 21.52 -13.42
CA ARG A 109 7.24 22.97 -13.42
C ARG A 109 7.65 23.33 -14.83
N ASP A 110 6.65 23.68 -15.64
CA ASP A 110 6.82 24.13 -17.00
C ASP A 110 7.95 25.17 -17.04
N GLY A 111 8.89 24.92 -17.94
CA GLY A 111 10.20 25.54 -17.98
C GLY A 111 10.12 27.04 -18.20
N GLY A 112 10.43 27.80 -17.14
CA GLY A 112 10.67 29.24 -17.19
C GLY A 112 12.02 29.60 -16.60
N GLY A 113 13.10 29.39 -17.37
CA GLY A 113 14.32 30.21 -17.28
C GLY A 113 15.44 29.75 -16.34
N GLY A 114 16.45 29.09 -16.91
CA GLY A 114 17.87 29.41 -16.78
C GLY A 114 18.57 29.29 -15.42
N GLY A 115 19.46 28.30 -15.29
CA GLY A 115 20.51 28.31 -14.26
C GLY A 115 21.23 26.99 -14.05
N ALA A 116 22.31 26.79 -14.83
CA ALA A 116 23.46 25.90 -14.62
C ALA A 116 23.30 24.58 -13.84
N ALA A 117 23.54 23.47 -14.54
CA ALA A 117 23.92 22.19 -13.94
C ALA A 117 25.30 22.30 -13.25
N ASP A 118 25.39 21.84 -12.00
CA ASP A 118 26.66 21.51 -11.35
C ASP A 118 26.74 19.97 -11.23
N PRO A 119 27.72 19.30 -11.87
CA PRO A 119 27.89 17.86 -11.75
C PRO A 119 28.96 17.56 -10.71
N SER A 120 28.60 17.48 -9.42
CA SER A 120 29.42 16.87 -8.35
C SER A 120 28.67 16.90 -7.00
N LEU A 121 28.06 15.77 -6.61
CA LEU A 121 28.02 15.18 -5.24
C LEU A 121 26.92 14.11 -5.14
#